data_AF-A0A4S8NAC4-F1
#
_entry.id   AF-A0A4S8NAC4-F1
#
_cell.length_a   1.000
_cell.length_b   1.000
_cell.length_c   1.000
_cell.angle_alpha   90.00
_cell.angle_beta   90.00
_cell.angle_gamma   90.00
#
_symmetry.space_group_name_H-M   'P 1'
#
loop_
_entity.id
_entity.type
_entity.pdbx_description
1 polymer ?
#
loop_
_entity_poly.entity_id
_entity_poly.type
_entity_poly.pdbx_seq_one_letter_code
_entity_poly.pdbx_strand_id
1 'polypeptide(L)'
;MTGSNIEFGQAKGALKEIAERVVQAKQEFAQHSATMDDQLAELATKWQGSGGLSFNNLKQAWLEKHKVVITALDRFHASLTETERDNEAVDEAAGSGMVSLLNRLGAQ
;
A
#
# COMPACT_ATOMS: atom_id res chain seq x y z
N MET A 1 36.67 -3.27 14.42
CA MET A 1 35.32 -3.73 14.79
C MET A 1 34.35 -2.63 14.44
N THR A 2 33.77 -2.70 13.24
CA THR A 2 32.71 -1.78 12.81
C THR A 2 31.45 -2.16 13.57
N GLY A 3 31.08 -1.34 14.55
CA GLY A 3 29.83 -1.49 15.28
C GLY A 3 28.70 -1.56 14.27
N SER A 4 27.91 -2.64 14.35
CA SER A 4 26.66 -2.78 13.63
C SER A 4 25.84 -1.52 13.91
N ASN A 5 25.74 -0.61 12.95
CA ASN A 5 24.77 0.46 12.97
C ASN A 5 23.42 -0.26 13.04
N ILE A 6 22.80 -0.22 14.20
CA ILE A 6 21.46 -0.75 14.43
C ILE A 6 20.53 0.15 13.61
N GLU A 7 20.32 -0.22 12.34
CA GLU A 7 19.51 0.43 11.29
C GLU A 7 18.00 0.40 11.56
N PHE A 8 17.58 -0.05 12.75
CA PHE A 8 16.19 -0.40 13.05
C PHE A 8 15.26 0.84 13.06
N GLY A 9 15.76 2.02 13.46
CA GLY A 9 14.95 3.25 13.51
C GLY A 9 14.76 3.99 12.18
N GLN A 10 15.68 3.84 11.21
CA GLN A 10 15.62 4.56 9.92
C GLN A 10 14.59 3.93 8.96
N ALA A 11 14.47 2.60 8.98
CA ALA A 11 13.50 1.88 8.14
C ALA A 11 12.03 2.15 8.57
N LYS A 12 11.79 2.39 9.86
CA LYS A 12 10.46 2.66 10.44
C LYS A 12 9.79 3.88 9.80
N GLY A 13 10.50 5.01 9.73
CA GLY A 13 9.96 6.24 9.13
C GLY A 13 9.74 6.12 7.61
N ALA A 14 10.63 5.41 6.93
CA ALA A 14 10.55 5.22 5.47
C ALA A 14 9.36 4.35 5.06
N LEU A 15 9.09 3.25 5.78
CA LEU A 15 7.93 2.37 5.48
C LEU A 15 6.61 3.09 5.67
N LYS A 16 6.48 3.89 6.73
CA LYS A 16 5.31 4.71 6.99
C LYS A 16 5.07 5.75 5.89
N GLU A 17 6.11 6.47 5.48
CA GLU A 17 6.01 7.44 4.40
C GLU A 17 5.59 6.77 3.08
N ILE A 18 6.13 5.59 2.78
CA ILE A 18 5.74 4.82 1.60
C ILE A 18 4.27 4.39 1.71
N ALA A 19 3.82 3.92 2.87
CA ALA A 19 2.43 3.53 3.08
C ALA A 19 1.46 4.71 2.86
N GLU A 20 1.79 5.89 3.39
CA GLU A 20 1.02 7.12 3.15
C GLU A 20 0.98 7.49 1.66
N ARG A 21 2.11 7.40 0.95
CA ARG A 21 2.17 7.62 -0.50
C ARG A 21 1.32 6.62 -1.29
N VAL A 22 1.24 5.36 -0.85
CA VAL A 22 0.38 4.34 -1.48
C VAL A 22 -1.10 4.67 -1.29
N VAL A 23 -1.49 5.16 -0.09
CA VAL A 23 -2.86 5.62 0.16
C VAL A 23 -3.20 6.80 -0.76
N GLN A 24 -2.30 7.76 -0.90
CA GLN A 24 -2.49 8.90 -1.79
C GLN A 24 -2.64 8.44 -3.25
N ALA A 25 -1.72 7.60 -3.74
CA ALA A 25 -1.78 7.07 -5.10
C ALA A 25 -3.08 6.29 -5.36
N LYS A 26 -3.58 5.54 -4.37
CA LYS A 26 -4.89 4.86 -4.45
C LYS A 26 -6.03 5.86 -4.61
N GLN A 27 -6.04 6.95 -3.84
CA GLN A 27 -7.08 7.98 -3.93
C GLN A 27 -7.06 8.67 -5.29
N GLU A 28 -5.89 9.07 -5.76
CA GLU A 28 -5.72 9.69 -7.08
C GLU A 28 -6.14 8.74 -8.21
N PHE A 29 -5.75 7.47 -8.12
CA PHE A 29 -6.15 6.45 -9.09
C PHE A 29 -7.67 6.21 -9.11
N ALA A 30 -8.31 6.19 -7.93
CA ALA A 30 -9.77 6.08 -7.83
C ALA A 30 -10.48 7.29 -8.46
N GLN A 31 -9.99 8.51 -8.24
CA GLN A 31 -10.54 9.73 -8.84
C GLN A 31 -10.42 9.73 -10.37
N HIS A 32 -9.24 9.40 -10.90
CA HIS A 32 -9.04 9.31 -12.35
C HIS A 32 -9.93 8.24 -12.97
N SER A 33 -10.14 7.13 -12.27
CA SER A 33 -10.97 6.04 -12.78
C SER A 33 -12.45 6.39 -12.77
N ALA A 34 -12.94 7.07 -11.73
CA ALA A 34 -14.31 7.60 -11.71
C ALA A 34 -14.54 8.59 -12.88
N THR A 35 -13.56 9.45 -13.15
CA THR A 35 -13.62 10.37 -14.30
C THR A 35 -13.69 9.61 -15.62
N MET A 36 -12.88 8.56 -15.78
CA MET A 36 -12.92 7.72 -16.99
C MET A 36 -14.25 6.96 -17.11
N ASP A 37 -14.81 6.46 -16.01
CA ASP A 37 -16.11 5.78 -15.99
C ASP A 37 -17.24 6.70 -16.45
N ASP A 38 -17.23 7.97 -16.00
CA ASP A 38 -18.18 8.99 -16.43
C ASP A 38 -18.03 9.30 -17.92
N GLN A 39 -16.80 9.46 -18.40
CA GLN A 39 -16.51 9.68 -19.84
C GLN A 39 -16.96 8.48 -20.69
N LEU A 40 -16.69 7.25 -20.23
CA LEU A 40 -17.14 6.04 -20.90
C LEU A 40 -18.67 5.94 -20.91
N ALA A 41 -19.34 6.32 -19.83
CA ALA A 41 -20.80 6.33 -19.77
C ALA A 41 -21.40 7.35 -20.76
N GLU A 42 -20.81 8.55 -20.87
CA GLU A 42 -21.24 9.55 -21.85
C GLU A 42 -21.08 9.04 -23.29
N LEU A 43 -19.92 8.44 -23.60
CA LEU A 43 -19.64 7.89 -24.94
C LEU A 43 -20.56 6.71 -25.28
N ALA A 44 -20.92 5.87 -24.31
CA ALA A 44 -21.84 4.74 -24.50
C ALA A 44 -23.18 5.19 -25.10
N THR A 45 -23.69 6.36 -24.69
CA THR A 45 -24.97 6.89 -25.20
C THR A 45 -24.96 7.21 -26.70
N LYS A 46 -23.76 7.48 -27.24
CA LYS A 46 -23.56 7.89 -28.64
C LYS A 46 -23.34 6.69 -29.56
N TRP A 47 -22.98 5.53 -29.04
CA TRP A 47 -22.61 4.35 -29.83
C TRP A 47 -23.73 3.30 -29.83
N GLN A 48 -24.62 3.38 -30.81
CA GLN A 48 -25.70 2.41 -31.04
C GLN A 48 -25.29 1.37 -32.11
N GLY A 49 -25.88 0.16 -32.04
CA GLY A 49 -25.61 -0.93 -33.00
C GLY A 49 -24.37 -1.77 -32.67
N SER A 50 -23.69 -2.32 -33.69
CA SER A 50 -22.55 -3.23 -33.50
C SER A 50 -21.35 -2.58 -32.76
N GLY A 51 -21.17 -1.26 -32.90
CA GLY A 51 -20.18 -0.50 -32.13
C GLY A 51 -20.47 -0.45 -30.62
N GLY A 52 -21.75 -0.52 -30.24
CA GLY A 52 -22.17 -0.55 -28.83
C GLY A 52 -21.76 -1.84 -28.11
N LEU A 53 -21.74 -2.99 -28.80
CA LEU A 53 -21.28 -4.25 -28.21
C LEU A 53 -19.77 -4.21 -27.90
N SER A 54 -18.97 -3.77 -28.87
CA SER A 54 -17.52 -3.63 -28.68
C SER A 54 -17.18 -2.62 -27.59
N PHE A 55 -17.96 -1.53 -27.48
CA PHE A 55 -17.79 -0.54 -26.42
C PHE A 55 -18.18 -1.07 -25.04
N ASN A 56 -19.25 -1.85 -24.94
CA ASN A 56 -19.60 -2.51 -23.69
C ASN A 56 -18.49 -3.46 -23.23
N ASN A 57 -17.88 -4.21 -24.15
CA ASN A 57 -16.72 -5.06 -23.82
C ASN A 57 -15.54 -4.24 -23.32
N LEU A 58 -15.24 -3.10 -23.95
CA LEU A 58 -14.21 -2.17 -23.49
C LEU A 58 -14.51 -1.68 -22.06
N LYS A 59 -15.74 -1.24 -21.80
CA LYS A 59 -16.17 -0.77 -20.49
C LYS A 59 -16.02 -1.85 -19.41
N GLN A 60 -16.46 -3.08 -19.69
CA GLN A 60 -16.32 -4.18 -18.73
C GLN A 60 -14.85 -4.53 -18.47
N ALA A 61 -14.03 -4.59 -19.52
CA ALA A 61 -12.59 -4.82 -19.37
C ALA A 61 -11.92 -3.72 -18.54
N TRP A 62 -12.32 -2.46 -18.74
CA TRP A 62 -11.84 -1.33 -17.95
C TRP A 62 -12.17 -1.50 -16.46
N LEU A 63 -13.44 -1.79 -16.12
CA LEU A 63 -13.87 -2.00 -14.73
C LEU A 63 -13.11 -3.16 -14.04
N GLU A 64 -12.92 -4.27 -14.75
CA GLU A 64 -12.17 -5.42 -14.25
C GLU A 64 -10.69 -5.05 -13.97
N LYS A 65 -10.03 -4.39 -14.92
CA LYS A 65 -8.62 -3.97 -14.76
C LYS A 65 -8.47 -2.96 -13.62
N HIS A 66 -9.41 -2.03 -13.51
CA HIS A 66 -9.44 -1.05 -12.43
C HIS A 66 -9.49 -1.72 -11.05
N LYS A 67 -10.41 -2.68 -10.89
CA LYS A 67 -10.56 -3.44 -9.64
C LYS A 67 -9.29 -4.18 -9.25
N VAL A 68 -8.57 -4.76 -10.23
CA VAL A 68 -7.28 -5.45 -9.98
C VAL A 68 -6.24 -4.48 -9.42
N VAL A 69 -6.11 -3.29 -9.98
CA VAL A 69 -5.10 -2.29 -9.53
C VAL A 69 -5.41 -1.81 -8.12
N ILE A 70 -6.66 -1.43 -7.82
CA ILE A 70 -7.04 -0.99 -6.46
C ILE A 70 -6.79 -2.12 -5.45
N THR A 71 -7.19 -3.35 -5.79
CA THR A 71 -6.98 -4.50 -4.90
C THR A 71 -5.49 -4.76 -4.64
N ALA A 72 -4.63 -4.56 -5.65
CA ALA A 72 -3.18 -4.69 -5.49
C ALA A 72 -2.61 -3.59 -4.57
N LEU A 73 -3.05 -2.34 -4.73
CA LEU A 73 -2.66 -1.23 -3.87
C LEU A 73 -3.10 -1.46 -2.41
N ASP A 74 -4.30 -2.01 -2.20
CA ASP A 74 -4.80 -2.37 -0.86
C ASP A 74 -3.94 -3.45 -0.18
N ARG A 75 -3.60 -4.50 -0.92
CA ARG A 75 -2.72 -5.56 -0.42
C ARG A 75 -1.32 -5.05 -0.12
N PHE A 76 -0.79 -4.18 -0.98
CA PHE A 76 0.53 -3.61 -0.77
C PHE A 76 0.56 -2.72 0.47
N HIS A 77 -0.44 -1.85 0.65
CA HIS A 77 -0.57 -1.05 1.86
C HIS A 77 -0.66 -1.93 3.12
N ALA A 78 -1.53 -2.95 3.12
CA ALA A 78 -1.65 -3.86 4.24
C ALA A 78 -0.31 -4.55 4.58
N SER A 79 0.45 -4.98 3.57
CA SER A 79 1.77 -5.60 3.76
C SER A 79 2.78 -4.64 4.38
N LEU A 80 2.75 -3.36 3.99
CA LEU A 80 3.63 -2.33 4.57
C LEU A 80 3.30 -2.08 6.04
N THR A 81 2.01 -1.93 6.38
CA THR A 81 1.57 -1.72 7.76
C THR A 81 1.89 -2.94 8.64
N GLU A 82 1.70 -4.16 8.12
CA GLU A 82 2.06 -5.38 8.84
C GLU A 82 3.57 -5.45 9.10
N THR A 83 4.39 -5.16 8.08
CA THR A 83 5.86 -5.14 8.22
C THR A 83 6.33 -4.10 9.24
N GLU A 84 5.72 -2.91 9.26
CA GLU A 84 6.04 -1.88 10.23
C GLU A 84 5.71 -2.33 11.66
N ARG A 85 4.51 -2.88 11.87
CA ARG A 85 4.09 -3.40 13.19
C ARG A 85 5.01 -4.54 13.67
N ASP A 86 5.39 -5.44 12.78
CA ASP A 86 6.25 -6.56 13.12
C ASP A 86 7.67 -6.09 13.45
N ASN A 87 8.19 -5.07 12.74
CA ASN A 87 9.45 -4.42 13.10
C ASN A 87 9.38 -3.75 14.49
N GLU A 88 8.30 -3.06 14.83
CA GLU A 88 8.11 -2.48 16.16
C GLU A 88 8.12 -3.55 17.26
N ALA A 89 7.41 -4.67 17.05
CA ALA A 89 7.35 -5.75 18.01
C ALA A 89 8.72 -6.41 18.24
N VAL A 90 9.52 -6.57 17.18
CA VAL A 90 10.90 -7.09 17.29
C VAL A 90 11.80 -6.12 18.06
N ASP A 91 11.68 -4.81 17.79
CA ASP A 91 12.46 -3.78 18.49
C ASP A 91 12.13 -3.73 19.99
N GLU A 92 10.86 -3.78 20.38
CA GLU A 92 10.44 -3.82 21.78
C GLU A 92 10.94 -5.09 22.51
N ALA A 93 10.88 -6.24 21.85
CA ALA A 93 11.37 -7.51 22.39
C ALA A 93 12.90 -7.48 22.60
N ALA A 94 13.66 -6.96 21.63
CA ALA A 94 15.11 -6.84 21.73
C ALA A 94 15.53 -5.83 22.81
N GLY A 95 14.84 -4.68 22.88
CA GLY A 95 15.09 -3.64 23.88
C GLY A 95 14.84 -4.13 25.31
N SER A 96 13.70 -4.80 25.54
CA SER A 96 13.37 -5.37 26.86
C SER A 96 14.35 -6.46 27.29
N GLY A 97 14.75 -7.34 26.36
CA GLY A 97 15.79 -8.35 26.60
C GLY A 97 17.14 -7.73 26.96
N MET A 98 17.59 -6.72 26.23
CA MET A 98 18.85 -6.02 26.50
C MET A 98 18.83 -5.28 27.83
N VAL A 99 17.74 -4.56 28.15
CA VAL A 99 17.57 -3.88 29.45
C VAL A 99 17.59 -4.88 30.59
N SER A 100 16.95 -6.04 30.44
CA SER A 100 16.98 -7.10 31.47
C SER A 100 18.38 -7.66 31.71
N LEU A 101 19.19 -7.80 30.66
CA LEU A 101 20.57 -8.27 30.74
C LEU A 101 21.48 -7.20 31.36
N LEU A 102 21.36 -5.95 30.93
CA LEU A 102 22.11 -4.82 31.50
C LEU A 102 21.79 -4.61 32.98
N ASN A 103 20.52 -4.72 33.38
CA ASN A 103 20.12 -4.65 34.78
C ASN A 103 20.71 -5.80 35.62
N ARG A 104 20.86 -7.01 35.05
CA ARG A 104 21.50 -8.14 35.72
C ARG A 104 23.02 -8.02 35.81
N LEU A 105 23.65 -7.44 34.80
CA LEU A 105 25.09 -7.22 34.77
C LEU A 105 25.53 -6.01 35.61
N GLY A 106 24.67 -5.00 35.75
CA GLY A 106 24.89 -3.83 36.61
C GLY A 106 24.47 -4.02 38.08
N ALA A 107 23.78 -5.11 38.40
CA ALA A 107 23.42 -5.48 39.77
C ALA A 107 24.47 -6.39 40.46
N GLN A 108 25.65 -6.58 39.84
CA GLN A 108 26.81 -7.26 40.43
C GLN A 108 27.89 -6.27 40.83
#